data_AF-A0A8D9DIC6-F1
#
_entry.id   AF-A0A8D9DIC6-F1
#
_cell.length_a   1.000
_cell.length_b   1.000
_cell.length_c   1.000
_cell.angle_alpha   90.00
_cell.angle_beta   90.00
_cell.angle_gamma   90.00
#
_symmetry.space_group_name_H-M   'P 1'
#
loop_
_entity.id
_entity.type
_entity.pdbx_description
1 polymer ?
#
loop_
_entity_poly.entity_id
_entity_poly.type
_entity_poly.pdbx_seq_one_letter_code
_entity_poly.pdbx_strand_id
1 'polypeptide(L)'
;MAALLVCLNFVMDPMQMLKRYVVPYWINVMWLDLVTYLLHHHGHEDKLPWYRGKEWSYLRGGLTTLDRDYGLINNIHHDIGTHVIHHLVPQIPNYHLVEATEAAKPVLGKYYREPDKSGPLPLHLLGILAKTIEAGLVYKQLSF
;
A
#
# COMPACT_ATOMS: atom_id res chain seq x y z
N MET A 1 1.92 20.62 19.59
CA MET A 1 1.83 19.14 19.59
C MET A 1 2.90 18.51 20.49
N ALA A 2 4.19 18.67 20.19
CA ALA A 2 5.29 18.05 20.96
C ALA A 2 5.31 18.44 22.45
N ALA A 3 5.15 19.74 22.78
CA ALA A 3 5.10 20.20 24.18
C ALA A 3 3.92 19.61 24.97
N LEU A 4 2.78 19.36 24.30
CA LEU A 4 1.59 18.76 24.92
C LEU A 4 1.83 17.29 25.27
N LEU A 5 2.54 16.56 24.41
CA LEU A 5 2.94 15.17 24.65
C LEU A 5 3.97 15.06 25.78
N VAL A 6 4.87 16.03 25.92
CA VAL A 6 5.83 16.08 27.04
C VAL A 6 5.10 16.34 28.36
N CYS A 7 4.20 17.32 28.42
CA CYS A 7 3.37 17.56 29.62
C CYS A 7 2.50 16.34 29.97
N LEU A 8 1.91 15.67 28.98
CA LEU A 8 1.13 14.45 29.19
C LEU A 8 1.97 13.27 29.70
N ASN A 9 3.27 13.20 29.41
CA ASN A 9 4.18 12.20 30.01
C ASN A 9 4.48 12.48 31.49
N PHE A 10 4.43 13.73 31.94
CA PHE A 10 4.60 14.08 33.35
C PHE A 10 3.29 13.91 34.16
N VAL A 11 2.13 14.04 33.51
CA VAL A 11 0.81 13.93 34.15
C VAL A 11 0.24 12.50 34.08
N MET A 12 0.46 11.80 32.98
CA MET A 12 0.12 10.39 32.81
C MET A 12 1.42 9.59 32.76
N ASP A 13 1.55 8.63 33.68
CA ASP A 13 2.67 7.69 33.76
C ASP A 13 3.25 7.34 32.37
N PRO A 14 4.58 7.44 32.16
CA PRO A 14 5.24 7.14 30.88
C PRO A 14 4.82 5.80 30.28
N MET A 15 4.47 4.82 31.12
CA MET A 15 3.99 3.51 30.69
C MET A 15 2.60 3.57 30.02
N GLN A 16 1.73 4.50 30.42
CA GLN A 16 0.44 4.75 29.78
C GLN A 16 0.62 5.43 28.42
N MET A 17 1.57 6.36 28.29
CA MET A 17 1.90 7.00 27.02
C MET A 17 2.47 5.99 26.01
N LEU A 18 3.35 5.09 26.44
CA LEU A 18 3.86 4.03 25.57
C LEU A 18 2.73 3.15 25.03
N LYS A 19 1.81 2.69 25.90
CA LYS A 19 0.70 1.81 25.52
C LYS A 19 -0.33 2.48 24.62
N ARG A 20 -0.67 3.76 24.86
CA ARG A 20 -1.76 4.46 24.17
C ARG A 20 -1.34 5.23 22.93
N TYR A 21 -0.07 5.62 22.84
CA TYR A 21 0.45 6.42 21.72
C TYR A 21 1.49 5.66 20.91
N VAL A 22 2.54 5.14 21.57
CA VAL A 22 3.67 4.54 20.85
C VAL A 22 3.27 3.22 20.19
N VAL A 23 2.59 2.33 20.91
CA VAL A 23 2.13 1.04 20.35
C VAL A 23 1.21 1.21 19.13
N PRO A 24 0.09 1.96 19.20
CA PRO A 24 -0.78 2.12 18.04
C PRO A 24 -0.12 2.90 16.90
N TYR A 25 0.77 3.87 17.20
CA TYR A 25 1.56 4.54 16.17
C TYR A 25 2.48 3.56 15.45
N TRP A 26 3.21 2.71 16.18
CA TRP A 26 4.07 1.68 15.60
C TRP A 26 3.28 0.68 14.76
N ILE A 27 2.12 0.23 15.24
CA ILE A 27 1.24 -0.64 14.46
C ILE A 27 0.81 0.05 13.17
N ASN A 28 0.45 1.33 13.23
CA ASN A 28 0.10 2.11 12.04
C ASN A 28 1.27 2.24 11.06
N VAL A 29 2.48 2.53 11.53
CA VAL A 29 3.70 2.60 10.69
C VAL A 29 3.96 1.25 10.02
N MET A 30 4.00 0.17 10.79
CA MET A 30 4.20 -1.19 10.26
C MET A 30 3.12 -1.57 9.25
N TRP A 31 1.88 -1.18 9.51
CA TRP A 31 0.76 -1.39 8.59
C TRP A 31 0.91 -0.61 7.28
N LEU A 32 1.24 0.69 7.37
CA LEU A 32 1.45 1.55 6.19
C LEU A 32 2.63 1.06 5.36
N ASP A 33 3.72 0.64 5.99
CA ASP A 33 4.87 0.06 5.30
C ASP A 33 4.49 -1.23 4.57
N LEU A 34 3.72 -2.12 5.22
CA LEU A 34 3.24 -3.35 4.59
C LEU A 34 2.32 -3.06 3.39
N VAL A 35 1.34 -2.18 3.56
CA VAL A 35 0.40 -1.82 2.48
C VAL A 35 1.14 -1.17 1.32
N THR A 36 2.03 -0.21 1.61
CA THR A 36 2.86 0.43 0.58
C THR A 36 3.74 -0.59 -0.13
N TYR A 37 4.31 -1.54 0.62
CA TYR A 37 5.09 -2.62 0.04
C TYR A 37 4.23 -3.48 -0.90
N LEU A 38 3.04 -3.91 -0.48
CA LEU A 38 2.16 -4.74 -1.31
C LEU A 38 1.62 -4.03 -2.58
N LEU A 39 1.44 -2.71 -2.50
CA LEU A 39 0.92 -1.88 -3.58
C LEU A 39 2.01 -1.39 -4.56
N HIS A 40 3.28 -1.32 -4.12
CA HIS A 40 4.41 -0.85 -4.93
C HIS A 40 5.45 -1.95 -5.26
N HIS A 41 5.46 -3.06 -4.54
CA HIS A 41 6.37 -4.19 -4.79
C HIS A 41 5.67 -5.38 -5.44
N HIS A 42 6.52 -6.16 -6.12
CA HIS A 42 6.17 -7.24 -7.02
C HIS A 42 5.15 -8.21 -6.41
N GLY A 43 4.03 -8.42 -7.09
CA GLY A 43 3.04 -9.42 -6.69
C GLY A 43 2.32 -10.12 -7.82
N HIS A 44 2.75 -9.94 -9.07
CA HIS A 44 2.25 -10.72 -10.20
C HIS A 44 3.41 -11.25 -11.03
N GLU A 45 3.12 -12.24 -11.87
CA GLU A 45 4.08 -13.04 -12.63
C GLU A 45 5.02 -12.20 -13.52
N ASP A 46 4.63 -10.97 -13.84
CA ASP A 46 5.44 -9.99 -14.56
C ASP A 46 6.13 -8.99 -13.63
N LYS A 47 7.46 -8.91 -13.77
CA LYS A 47 8.31 -7.97 -13.05
C LYS A 47 7.97 -6.52 -13.43
N LEU A 48 7.58 -5.69 -12.47
CA LEU A 48 7.35 -4.28 -12.70
C LEU A 48 8.68 -3.50 -12.70
N PRO A 49 8.91 -2.62 -13.69
CA PRO A 49 10.14 -1.84 -13.75
C PRO A 49 10.20 -0.84 -12.60
N TRP A 50 11.28 -0.91 -11.82
CA TRP A 50 11.55 0.05 -10.74
C TRP A 50 12.32 1.25 -11.29
N TYR A 51 11.62 2.35 -11.56
CA TYR A 51 12.25 3.57 -12.07
C TYR A 51 12.99 4.32 -10.95
N ARG A 52 14.26 4.71 -11.19
CA ARG A 52 15.09 5.52 -10.29
C ARG A 52 15.70 6.71 -11.02
N GLY A 53 15.96 7.80 -10.28
CA GLY A 53 16.66 8.96 -10.81
C GLY A 53 15.92 9.64 -11.96
N LYS A 54 16.59 9.84 -13.10
CA LYS A 54 16.06 10.57 -14.27
C LYS A 54 14.95 9.83 -15.03
N GLU A 55 14.78 8.53 -14.79
CA GLU A 55 13.74 7.72 -15.46
C GLU A 55 12.39 7.73 -14.72
N TRP A 56 12.39 8.22 -13.48
CA TRP A 56 11.21 8.33 -12.64
C TRP A 56 10.42 9.60 -12.98
N SER A 57 9.11 9.44 -13.11
CA SER A 57 8.15 10.56 -13.19
C SER A 57 6.91 10.17 -12.41
N TYR A 58 6.13 11.16 -11.97
CA TYR A 58 4.90 10.92 -11.22
C TYR A 58 3.97 9.93 -11.94
N LEU A 59 3.78 10.13 -13.26
CA LEU A 59 2.96 9.25 -14.10
C LEU A 59 3.51 7.83 -14.17
N ARG A 60 4.83 7.68 -14.39
CA ARG A 60 5.47 6.35 -14.43
C ARG A 60 5.39 5.64 -13.08
N GLY A 61 5.56 6.38 -11.98
CA GLY A 61 5.41 5.85 -10.62
C GLY A 61 4.00 5.36 -10.34
N GLY A 62 2.98 6.17 -10.65
CA GLY A 62 1.57 5.81 -10.50
C GLY A 62 1.18 4.58 -11.33
N LEU A 63 1.60 4.51 -12.59
CA LEU A 63 1.32 3.36 -13.47
C LEU A 63 2.06 2.07 -13.07
N THR A 64 3.12 2.17 -12.27
CA THR A 64 3.83 1.00 -11.71
C THR A 64 3.24 0.51 -10.39
N THR A 65 2.20 1.17 -9.87
CA THR A 65 1.48 0.65 -8.71
C THR A 65 0.52 -0.47 -9.10
N LEU A 66 0.15 -1.29 -8.13
CA LEU A 66 -0.78 -2.40 -8.30
C LEU A 66 -1.99 -2.19 -7.42
N ASP A 67 -3.17 -2.37 -8.02
CA ASP A 67 -4.40 -2.44 -7.27
C ASP A 67 -4.47 -3.75 -6.49
N ARG A 68 -5.10 -3.73 -5.31
CA ARG A 68 -5.25 -4.88 -4.40
C ARG A 68 -6.62 -4.89 -3.78
N ASP A 69 -7.24 -6.07 -3.73
CA ASP A 69 -8.55 -6.23 -3.12
C ASP A 69 -8.43 -6.74 -1.67
N TYR A 70 -8.70 -5.91 -0.67
CA TYR A 70 -8.71 -6.31 0.75
C TYR A 70 -10.05 -6.94 1.21
N GLY A 71 -10.99 -7.20 0.29
CA GLY A 71 -12.29 -7.79 0.58
C GLY A 71 -13.18 -6.87 1.41
N LEU A 72 -13.78 -7.38 2.49
CA LEU A 72 -14.64 -6.61 3.40
C LEU A 72 -13.93 -5.41 4.04
N ILE A 73 -12.59 -5.43 4.08
CA ILE A 73 -11.78 -4.40 4.71
C ILE A 73 -11.48 -3.23 3.74
N ASN A 74 -11.89 -3.29 2.47
CA ASN A 74 -11.70 -2.19 1.51
C ASN A 74 -12.36 -0.89 1.98
N ASN A 75 -13.63 -0.96 2.43
CA ASN A 75 -14.37 0.19 2.93
C ASN A 75 -13.72 0.84 4.16
N ILE A 76 -13.12 0.02 5.04
CA ILE A 76 -12.41 0.50 6.25
C ILE A 76 -11.05 1.10 5.87
N HIS A 77 -10.44 0.60 4.80
CA HIS A 77 -9.19 1.11 4.22
C HIS A 77 -9.39 2.25 3.23
N HIS A 78 -10.58 2.85 3.17
CA HIS A 78 -10.87 3.96 2.25
C HIS A 78 -10.57 3.61 0.79
N ASP A 79 -10.82 2.36 0.39
CA ASP A 79 -10.63 1.86 -0.98
C ASP A 79 -9.22 2.12 -1.55
N ILE A 80 -8.21 2.22 -0.67
CA ILE A 80 -6.79 2.39 -1.05
C ILE A 80 -6.27 1.26 -1.95
N GLY A 81 -7.01 0.15 -2.01
CA GLY A 81 -6.80 -0.92 -2.97
C GLY A 81 -6.86 -0.47 -4.43
N THR A 82 -7.51 0.64 -4.75
CA THR A 82 -7.53 1.30 -6.08
C THR A 82 -6.35 2.28 -6.25
N HIS A 83 -5.17 1.82 -5.86
CA HIS A 83 -3.98 2.64 -5.67
C HIS A 83 -3.49 3.32 -6.95
N VAL A 84 -3.70 2.69 -8.11
CA VAL A 84 -3.32 3.28 -9.41
C VAL A 84 -4.06 4.59 -9.65
N ILE A 85 -5.37 4.61 -9.48
CA ILE A 85 -6.18 5.83 -9.68
C ILE A 85 -5.98 6.83 -8.55
N HIS A 86 -5.81 6.33 -7.32
CA HIS A 86 -5.44 7.18 -6.20
C HIS A 86 -4.17 7.99 -6.47
N HIS A 87 -3.15 7.40 -7.11
CA HIS A 87 -1.93 8.11 -7.51
C HIS A 87 -2.08 8.92 -8.79
N LEU A 88 -2.87 8.47 -9.77
CA LEU A 88 -3.03 9.23 -11.02
C LEU A 88 -3.86 10.49 -10.81
N VAL A 89 -4.89 10.42 -9.96
CA VAL A 89 -5.83 11.51 -9.69
C VAL A 89 -6.18 11.55 -8.20
N PRO A 90 -5.25 11.98 -7.32
CA PRO A 90 -5.47 12.04 -5.87
C PRO A 90 -6.56 13.03 -5.45
N GLN A 91 -7.06 13.85 -6.38
CA GLN A 91 -8.18 14.75 -6.16
C GLN A 91 -9.53 14.02 -6.11
N ILE A 92 -9.62 12.79 -6.63
CA ILE A 92 -10.84 11.99 -6.56
C ILE A 92 -10.96 11.45 -5.13
N PRO A 93 -12.09 11.68 -4.46
CA PRO A 93 -12.30 11.17 -3.11
C PRO A 93 -12.49 9.64 -3.11
N ASN A 94 -12.13 8.99 -1.98
CA ASN A 94 -12.15 7.53 -1.84
C ASN A 94 -13.45 6.85 -2.27
N TYR A 95 -14.60 7.43 -1.92
CA TYR A 95 -15.92 6.92 -2.26
C TYR A 95 -16.24 6.86 -3.76
N HIS A 96 -15.50 7.59 -4.61
CA HIS A 96 -15.62 7.51 -6.07
C HIS A 96 -14.41 6.83 -6.74
N LEU A 97 -13.42 6.34 -5.98
CA LEU A 97 -12.23 5.73 -6.58
C LEU A 97 -12.56 4.41 -7.31
N VAL A 98 -13.53 3.65 -6.81
CA VAL A 98 -13.98 2.41 -7.48
C VAL A 98 -14.59 2.73 -8.84
N GLU A 99 -15.47 3.73 -8.92
CA GLU A 99 -16.09 4.16 -10.19
C GLU A 99 -15.04 4.73 -11.16
N ALA A 100 -14.12 5.53 -10.65
CA ALA A 100 -13.02 6.09 -11.44
C ALA A 100 -12.09 4.99 -11.98
N THR A 101 -11.87 3.92 -11.21
CA THR A 101 -11.10 2.75 -11.64
C THR A 101 -11.81 2.03 -12.77
N GLU A 102 -13.11 1.73 -12.65
CA GLU A 102 -13.89 1.12 -13.74
C GLU A 102 -13.87 1.97 -15.02
N ALA A 103 -13.97 3.31 -14.89
CA ALA A 103 -13.88 4.22 -16.03
C ALA A 103 -12.48 4.29 -16.66
N ALA A 104 -11.42 4.06 -15.87
CA ALA A 104 -10.05 4.08 -16.34
C ALA A 104 -9.57 2.76 -16.95
N LYS A 105 -10.20 1.62 -16.60
CA LYS A 105 -9.92 0.31 -17.21
C LYS A 105 -9.84 0.34 -18.75
N PRO A 106 -10.81 0.90 -19.51
CA PRO A 106 -10.72 0.96 -20.97
C PRO A 106 -9.57 1.85 -21.47
N VAL A 107 -9.15 2.85 -20.69
CA VAL A 107 -8.05 3.77 -21.04
C VAL A 107 -6.69 3.10 -20.82
N LEU A 108 -6.55 2.39 -19.70
CA LEU A 108 -5.33 1.64 -19.38
C LEU A 108 -5.20 0.37 -20.23
N GLY A 109 -6.34 -0.21 -20.66
CA GLY A 109 -6.42 -1.32 -21.59
C GLY A 109 -5.52 -2.48 -21.17
N LYS A 110 -4.58 -2.87 -22.05
CA LYS A 110 -3.63 -3.97 -21.81
C LYS A 110 -2.65 -3.75 -20.66
N TYR A 111 -2.52 -2.52 -20.14
CA TYR A 111 -1.61 -2.20 -19.04
C TYR A 111 -2.30 -2.28 -17.68
N TYR A 112 -3.63 -2.28 -17.64
CA TYR A 112 -4.38 -2.51 -16.41
C TYR A 112 -4.27 -3.98 -16.01
N ARG A 113 -4.02 -4.21 -14.72
CA ARG A 113 -3.91 -5.55 -14.15
C ARG A 113 -5.03 -5.70 -13.13
N GLU A 114 -5.94 -6.64 -13.39
CA GLU A 114 -7.03 -6.88 -12.45
C GLU A 114 -6.47 -7.49 -11.15
N PRO A 115 -6.84 -6.97 -9.98
CA PRO A 115 -6.44 -7.56 -8.71
C PRO A 115 -7.11 -8.92 -8.49
N ASP A 116 -6.36 -9.85 -7.90
CA ASP A 116 -6.92 -11.10 -7.39
C ASP A 116 -8.00 -10.80 -6.34
N LYS A 117 -9.18 -11.38 -6.52
CA LYS A 117 -10.31 -11.15 -5.62
C LYS A 117 -10.09 -11.84 -4.29
N SER A 118 -10.25 -11.09 -3.21
CA SER A 118 -10.30 -11.66 -1.86
C SER A 118 -11.68 -12.23 -1.57
N GLY A 119 -11.70 -13.28 -0.74
CA GLY A 119 -12.91 -13.63 -0.01
C GLY A 119 -13.22 -12.62 1.12
N PRO A 120 -13.90 -13.03 2.20
CA PRO A 120 -14.18 -12.13 3.33
C PRO A 120 -12.91 -11.62 4.04
N LEU A 121 -11.78 -12.33 3.90
CA LEU A 121 -10.48 -11.94 4.42
C LEU A 121 -9.44 -11.92 3.31
N PRO A 122 -8.45 -11.00 3.36
CA PRO A 122 -7.45 -10.88 2.31
C PRO A 122 -6.28 -11.85 2.47
N LEU A 123 -6.60 -13.15 2.56
CA LEU A 123 -5.61 -14.21 2.73
C LEU A 123 -4.69 -14.37 1.51
N HIS A 124 -5.16 -13.97 0.32
CA HIS A 124 -4.35 -14.00 -0.90
C HIS A 124 -3.13 -13.07 -0.82
N LEU A 125 -3.22 -11.97 -0.05
CA LEU A 125 -2.10 -11.03 0.17
C LEU A 125 -0.93 -11.67 0.93
N LEU A 126 -1.19 -12.65 1.81
CA LEU A 126 -0.13 -13.38 2.49
C LEU A 126 0.67 -14.25 1.52
N GLY A 127 0.00 -14.86 0.55
CA GLY A 127 0.64 -15.61 -0.53
C GLY A 127 1.48 -14.71 -1.45
N ILE A 128 0.97 -13.51 -1.75
CA ILE A 128 1.73 -12.49 -2.50
C ILE A 128 2.97 -12.07 -1.72
N LEU A 129 2.80 -11.72 -0.43
CA LEU A 129 3.91 -11.32 0.44
C LEU A 129 5.02 -12.37 0.50
N ALA A 130 4.65 -13.65 0.65
CA ALA A 130 5.61 -14.75 0.66
C ALA A 130 6.39 -14.84 -0.67
N LYS A 131 5.69 -14.76 -1.82
CA LYS A 131 6.32 -14.74 -3.14
C LYS A 131 7.24 -13.54 -3.33
N THR A 132 6.88 -12.35 -2.83
CA THR A 132 7.71 -11.15 -2.92
C THR A 132 8.98 -11.28 -2.08
N ILE A 133 8.87 -11.84 -0.86
CA ILE A 133 10.02 -12.09 0.02
C ILE A 133 10.98 -13.10 -0.62
N GLU A 134 10.45 -14.22 -1.14
CA GLU A 134 11.25 -15.22 -1.85
C GLU A 134 11.96 -14.60 -3.08
N ALA A 135 11.23 -13.83 -3.90
CA ALA A 135 11.81 -13.14 -5.04
C ALA A 135 12.91 -12.14 -4.60
N GLY A 136 12.69 -11.38 -3.53
CA GLY A 136 13.67 -10.44 -2.97
C GLY A 136 14.93 -11.12 -2.43
N LEU A 137 14.80 -12.33 -1.86
CA LEU A 137 15.93 -13.15 -1.42
C LEU A 137 16.73 -13.70 -2.61
N VAL A 138 16.05 -14.17 -3.66
CA VAL A 138 16.70 -14.65 -4.90
C VAL A 138 17.50 -13.54 -5.59
N TYR A 139 17.01 -12.30 -5.59
CA TYR A 139 17.75 -11.16 -6.16
C TYR A 139 19.02 -10.80 -5.39
N LYS A 140 19.02 -10.98 -4.06
CA LYS A 140 20.22 -10.76 -3.23
C LYS A 140 21.31 -11.81 -3.49
N GLN A 141 20.93 -12.97 -4.04
CA GLN A 141 21.85 -14.05 -4.41
C GLN A 141 22.45 -13.87 -5.83
N LEU A 142 21.74 -13.18 -6.73
CA LEU A 142 22.11 -13.01 -8.15
C LEU A 142 22.73 -11.65 -8.49
N SER A 143 23.01 -10.81 -7.48
CA SER A 143 23.64 -9.49 -7.64
C SER A 143 25.09 -9.46 -7.15
N PHE A 144 25.85 -10.51 -7.50
CA PHE A 144 27.32 -10.53 -7.47
C PHE A 144 27.87 -10.46 -8.90
#